data_AF-A0A538JWP7-F1
#
_entry.id   AF-A0A538JWP7-F1
#
_cell.length_a   1.000
_cell.length_b   1.000
_cell.length_c   1.000
_cell.angle_alpha   90.00
_cell.angle_beta   90.00
_cell.angle_gamma   90.00
#
_symmetry.space_group_name_H-M   'P 1'
#
loop_
_entity.id
_entity.type
_entity.pdbx_description
1 polymer ?
#
loop_
_entity_poly.entity_id
_entity_poly.type
_entity_poly.pdbx_seq_one_letter_code
_entity_poly.pdbx_strand_id
1 'polypeptide(L)'
;MAGPEEVWLPLVDEPVGDIVARIQAEDPEIERLIGSPHRVLAFRTFAYIRVGILLGELLFEQERDVADADETWVEALLRDPRTREALHREVRAVAEEIAADPRYADDEPLGPDDAARDRFRAFARRQLAGD
;
A
#
# COMPACT_ATOMS: atom_id res chain seq x y z
N MET A 1 20.64 -13.15 -4.43
CA MET A 1 19.46 -13.98 -4.11
C MET A 1 18.62 -13.20 -3.12
N ALA A 2 17.73 -12.35 -3.61
CA ALA A 2 16.75 -11.68 -2.76
C ALA A 2 15.74 -12.73 -2.29
N GLY A 3 15.44 -12.76 -0.99
CA GLY A 3 14.47 -13.68 -0.43
C GLY A 3 13.06 -13.45 -1.00
N PRO A 4 12.12 -14.38 -0.77
CA PRO A 4 10.71 -14.29 -1.19
C PRO A 4 9.91 -13.20 -0.47
N GLU A 5 10.56 -12.22 0.16
CA GLU A 5 9.99 -10.93 0.51
C GLU A 5 9.74 -10.15 -0.79
N GLU A 6 8.72 -10.60 -1.52
CA GLU A 6 7.66 -9.71 -1.94
C GLU A 6 8.09 -8.54 -2.83
N VAL A 7 8.43 -8.87 -4.07
CA VAL A 7 8.37 -7.95 -5.21
C VAL A 7 6.90 -7.60 -5.47
N TRP A 8 6.31 -6.76 -4.62
CA TRP A 8 5.06 -6.07 -4.95
C TRP A 8 5.43 -4.75 -5.60
N LEU A 9 5.13 -4.62 -6.89
CA LEU A 9 5.12 -3.31 -7.53
C LEU A 9 4.08 -2.45 -6.77
N PRO A 10 4.45 -1.25 -6.29
CA PRO A 10 3.48 -0.38 -5.63
C PRO A 10 2.32 -0.13 -6.60
N LEU A 11 1.09 -0.41 -6.15
CA LEU A 11 -0.12 -0.19 -6.96
C LEU A 11 -0.36 1.30 -7.24
N VAL A 12 0.34 2.19 -6.52
CA VAL A 12 0.28 3.66 -6.64
C VAL A 12 1.70 4.21 -6.52
N ASP A 13 2.06 5.11 -7.43
CA ASP A 13 3.37 5.78 -7.47
C ASP A 13 3.62 6.66 -6.23
N GLU A 14 4.89 7.03 -6.03
CA GLU A 14 5.31 8.03 -5.04
C GLU A 14 4.53 9.34 -5.23
N PRO A 15 4.16 10.05 -4.14
CA PRO A 15 4.62 9.87 -2.76
C PRO A 15 3.67 9.08 -1.84
N VAL A 16 2.50 8.66 -2.34
CA VAL A 16 1.45 8.06 -1.48
C VAL A 16 1.87 6.69 -0.94
N GLY A 17 2.52 5.87 -1.79
CA GLY A 17 3.04 4.56 -1.40
C GLY A 17 3.97 4.64 -0.20
N ASP A 18 4.92 5.58 -0.21
CA ASP A 18 5.91 5.77 0.85
C ASP A 18 5.29 6.26 2.16
N ILE A 19 4.29 7.13 2.09
CA ILE A 19 3.56 7.62 3.27
C ILE A 19 2.89 6.44 3.99
N VAL A 20 2.16 5.60 3.25
CA VAL A 20 1.49 4.42 3.82
C VAL A 20 2.50 3.42 4.36
N ALA A 21 3.58 3.15 3.62
CA ALA A 21 4.62 2.21 4.05
C ALA A 21 5.29 2.67 5.35
N ARG A 22 5.61 3.96 5.46
CA ARG A 22 6.18 4.53 6.69
C ARG A 22 5.22 4.42 7.87
N ILE A 23 3.95 4.78 7.68
CA ILE A 23 2.94 4.68 8.76
C ILE A 23 2.75 3.24 9.21
N GLN A 24 2.68 2.28 8.27
CA GLN A 24 2.59 0.86 8.60
C GLN A 24 3.81 0.38 9.40
N ALA A 25 5.02 0.84 9.05
CA ALA A 25 6.23 0.49 9.78
C ALA A 25 6.29 1.11 11.20
N GLU A 26 5.66 2.27 11.40
CA GLU A 26 5.63 3.00 12.68
C GLU A 26 4.53 2.51 13.64
N ASP A 27 3.46 1.88 13.14
CA ASP A 27 2.33 1.36 13.95
C ASP A 27 2.18 -0.18 13.82
N PRO A 28 2.75 -0.95 14.77
CA PRO A 28 2.69 -2.42 14.77
C PRO A 28 1.28 -3.01 14.81
N GLU A 29 0.27 -2.24 15.21
CA GLU A 29 -1.09 -2.73 15.29
C GLU A 29 -1.75 -2.77 13.89
N ILE A 30 -1.31 -1.93 12.94
CA ILE A 30 -1.73 -2.05 11.54
C ILE A 30 -1.39 -3.45 11.03
N GLU A 31 -0.15 -3.89 11.25
CA GLU A 31 0.30 -5.24 10.86
C GLU A 31 -0.52 -6.34 11.53
N ARG A 32 -0.84 -6.18 12.82
CA ARG A 32 -1.72 -7.13 13.54
C ARG A 32 -3.12 -7.23 12.95
N LEU A 33 -3.66 -6.13 12.43
CA LEU A 33 -5.00 -6.08 11.84
C LEU A 33 -5.04 -6.74 10.46
N ILE A 34 -3.99 -6.54 9.66
CA ILE A 34 -3.95 -6.92 8.24
C ILE A 34 -3.03 -8.09 7.91
N GLY A 35 -2.44 -8.76 8.90
CA GLY A 35 -1.33 -9.71 8.70
C GLY A 35 -1.58 -10.95 7.83
N SER A 36 -2.79 -11.14 7.27
CA SER A 36 -3.01 -12.14 6.22
C SER A 36 -2.77 -11.55 4.83
N PRO A 37 -2.22 -12.31 3.86
CA PRO A 37 -1.92 -11.78 2.53
C PRO A 37 -3.12 -11.10 1.83
N HIS A 38 -4.33 -11.60 2.09
CA HIS A 38 -5.56 -11.05 1.50
C HIS A 38 -5.91 -9.67 2.08
N ARG A 39 -5.75 -9.51 3.39
CA ARG A 39 -5.95 -8.23 4.06
C ARG A 39 -4.87 -7.24 3.70
N VAL A 40 -3.60 -7.66 3.59
CA VAL A 40 -2.51 -6.78 3.11
C VAL A 40 -2.84 -6.20 1.74
N LEU A 41 -3.31 -7.03 0.80
CA LEU A 41 -3.63 -6.59 -0.56
C LEU A 41 -4.80 -5.60 -0.57
N ALA A 42 -5.87 -5.91 0.16
CA ALA A 42 -7.03 -5.04 0.29
C ALA A 42 -6.64 -3.71 0.96
N PHE A 43 -5.94 -3.78 2.08
CA PHE A 43 -5.44 -2.63 2.82
C PHE A 43 -4.62 -1.69 1.94
N ARG A 44 -3.60 -2.18 1.23
CA ARG A 44 -2.77 -1.32 0.36
C ARG A 44 -3.61 -0.59 -0.68
N THR A 45 -4.53 -1.30 -1.32
CA THR A 45 -5.42 -0.74 -2.35
C THR A 45 -6.25 0.41 -1.80
N PHE A 46 -6.93 0.21 -0.66
CA PHE A 46 -7.80 1.23 -0.07
C PHE A 46 -7.01 2.36 0.61
N ALA A 47 -5.90 2.04 1.27
CA ALA A 47 -5.05 3.01 1.93
C ALA A 47 -4.48 4.02 0.93
N TYR A 48 -4.00 3.57 -0.24
CA TYR A 48 -3.49 4.49 -1.25
C TYR A 48 -4.57 5.45 -1.77
N ILE A 49 -5.79 4.96 -2.01
CA ILE A 49 -6.90 5.80 -2.47
C ILE A 49 -7.27 6.83 -1.39
N ARG A 50 -7.50 6.38 -0.15
CA ARG A 50 -7.95 7.25 0.95
C ARG A 50 -6.89 8.28 1.36
N VAL A 51 -5.62 7.89 1.39
CA VAL A 51 -4.52 8.84 1.62
C VAL A 51 -4.44 9.88 0.51
N GLY A 52 -4.58 9.49 -0.76
CA GLY A 52 -4.60 10.45 -1.87
C GLY A 52 -5.75 11.45 -1.77
N ILE A 53 -6.95 10.99 -1.40
CA ILE A 53 -8.12 11.86 -1.17
C ILE A 53 -7.87 12.82 -0.02
N LEU A 54 -7.44 12.32 1.14
CA LEU A 54 -7.16 13.14 2.33
C LEU A 54 -6.07 14.19 2.07
N LEU A 55 -5.01 13.83 1.33
CA LEU A 55 -3.98 14.80 0.93
C LEU A 55 -4.56 15.92 0.05
N GLY A 56 -5.47 15.59 -0.87
CA GLY A 56 -6.17 16.58 -1.68
C GLY A 56 -7.08 17.50 -0.87
N GLU A 57 -7.82 16.94 0.10
CA GLU A 57 -8.66 17.71 1.03
C GLU A 57 -7.82 18.68 1.86
N LEU A 58 -6.74 18.18 2.48
CA LEU A 58 -5.83 19.00 3.30
C LEU A 58 -5.09 20.07 2.49
N LEU A 59 -4.76 19.78 1.21
CA LEU A 59 -4.18 20.78 0.31
C LEU A 59 -5.14 21.95 0.10
N PHE A 60 -6.42 21.64 -0.15
CA PHE A 60 -7.45 22.65 -0.37
C PHE A 60 -7.74 23.46 0.90
N GLU A 61 -7.86 22.79 2.05
CA GLU A 61 -8.13 23.44 3.35
C GLU A 61 -7.03 24.43 3.78
N GLN A 62 -5.78 24.17 3.41
CA GLN A 62 -4.66 25.03 3.76
C GLN A 62 -4.48 26.22 2.79
N GLU A 63 -5.35 26.36 1.78
CA GLU A 63 -5.31 27.38 0.72
C GLU A 63 -3.91 27.53 0.10
N ARG A 64 -3.14 26.43 0.00
CA ARG A 64 -1.74 26.52 -0.43
C ARG A 64 -1.66 26.69 -1.94
N ASP A 65 -0.95 27.74 -2.34
CA ASP A 65 -0.59 27.93 -3.74
C ASP A 65 0.46 26.89 -4.14
N VAL A 66 0.11 26.05 -5.11
CA VAL A 66 0.96 24.95 -5.62
C VAL A 66 2.03 25.51 -6.58
N ALA A 67 2.00 26.82 -6.86
CA ALA A 67 2.80 27.45 -7.90
C ALA A 67 4.25 27.81 -7.51
N ASP A 68 4.61 27.86 -6.22
CA ASP A 68 5.88 28.48 -5.77
C ASP A 68 6.73 27.61 -4.82
N ALA A 69 7.10 26.39 -5.21
CA ALA A 69 8.11 25.65 -4.46
C ALA A 69 8.99 24.72 -5.32
N ASP A 70 10.31 24.80 -5.09
CA ASP A 70 11.28 23.75 -5.46
C ASP A 70 11.03 22.42 -4.70
N GLU A 71 10.06 22.41 -3.79
CA GLU A 71 9.63 21.32 -2.93
C GLU A 71 8.22 20.83 -3.34
N THR A 72 7.95 19.53 -3.26
CA THR A 72 6.63 19.01 -3.61
C THR A 72 5.58 19.47 -2.60
N TRP A 73 4.36 19.79 -3.05
CA TRP A 73 3.26 20.21 -2.18
C TRP A 73 2.96 19.20 -1.07
N VAL A 74 3.24 17.92 -1.30
CA VAL A 74 3.12 16.84 -0.30
C VAL A 74 4.15 17.00 0.82
N GLU A 75 5.42 17.27 0.50
CA GLU A 75 6.46 17.51 1.52
C GLU A 75 6.11 18.73 2.38
N ALA A 76 5.59 19.79 1.76
CA ALA A 76 5.13 20.97 2.47
C ALA A 76 3.96 20.64 3.42
N LEU A 77 2.99 19.84 2.99
CA LEU A 77 1.88 19.37 3.84
C LEU A 77 2.39 18.53 5.01
N LEU A 78 3.32 17.61 4.74
CA LEU A 78 3.88 16.72 5.73
C LEU A 78 4.71 17.45 6.80
N ARG A 79 4.98 18.76 6.71
CA ARG A 79 5.59 19.53 7.81
C ARG A 79 4.63 19.79 8.96
N ASP A 80 3.33 19.90 8.69
CA ASP A 80 2.32 20.10 9.73
C ASP A 80 2.12 18.78 10.50
N PRO A 81 2.38 18.75 11.82
CA PRO A 81 2.13 17.56 12.63
C PRO A 81 0.67 17.11 12.60
N ARG A 82 -0.29 18.02 12.37
CA ARG A 82 -1.71 17.68 12.26
C ARG A 82 -2.01 16.88 10.99
N THR A 83 -1.31 17.17 9.90
CA THR A 83 -1.40 16.37 8.66
C THR A 83 -0.85 14.98 8.90
N ARG A 84 0.29 14.84 9.58
CA ARG A 84 0.86 13.52 9.92
C ARG A 84 -0.10 12.69 10.78
N GLU A 85 -0.70 13.32 11.79
CA GLU A 85 -1.69 12.68 12.67
C GLU A 85 -2.97 12.29 11.92
N ALA A 86 -3.46 13.14 11.01
CA ALA A 86 -4.62 12.83 10.17
C ALA A 86 -4.34 11.63 9.26
N LEU A 87 -3.19 11.60 8.60
CA LEU A 87 -2.75 10.49 7.76
C LEU A 87 -2.63 9.19 8.58
N HIS A 88 -2.02 9.25 9.76
CA HIS A 88 -1.90 8.08 10.63
C HIS A 88 -3.27 7.53 11.02
N ARG A 89 -4.18 8.39 11.48
CA ARG A 89 -5.55 7.99 11.82
C ARG A 89 -6.29 7.38 10.63
N GLU A 90 -6.12 7.95 9.45
CA GLU A 90 -6.77 7.48 8.23
C GLU A 90 -6.26 6.10 7.82
N VAL A 91 -4.95 5.89 7.78
CA VAL A 91 -4.36 4.58 7.46
C VAL A 91 -4.77 3.54 8.50
N ARG A 92 -4.77 3.90 9.79
CA ARG A 92 -5.23 3.03 10.86
C ARG A 92 -6.71 2.64 10.71
N ALA A 93 -7.57 3.59 10.37
CA ALA A 93 -8.99 3.34 10.14
C ALA A 93 -9.20 2.34 8.98
N VAL A 94 -8.42 2.46 7.90
CA VAL A 94 -8.47 1.48 6.79
C VAL A 94 -8.12 0.08 7.29
N ALA A 95 -7.06 -0.06 8.09
CA ALA A 95 -6.67 -1.36 8.65
C ALA A 95 -7.78 -1.97 9.51
N GLU A 96 -8.44 -1.16 10.34
CA GLU A 96 -9.55 -1.58 11.20
C GLU A 96 -10.78 -2.00 10.38
N GLU A 97 -11.14 -1.25 9.33
CA GLU A 97 -12.23 -1.58 8.42
C GLU A 97 -11.98 -2.90 7.67
N ILE A 98 -10.76 -3.11 7.16
CA ILE A 98 -10.39 -4.35 6.48
C ILE A 98 -10.40 -5.54 7.44
N ALA A 99 -9.92 -5.37 8.67
CA ALA A 99 -9.93 -6.42 9.68
C ALA A 99 -11.35 -6.81 10.12
N ALA A 100 -12.28 -5.84 10.13
CA ALA A 100 -13.68 -6.05 10.50
C ALA A 100 -14.54 -6.65 9.38
N ASP A 101 -14.09 -6.60 8.12
CA ASP A 101 -14.85 -7.08 6.98
C ASP A 101 -14.71 -8.61 6.80
N PRO A 102 -15.82 -9.37 6.92
CA PRO A 102 -15.79 -10.83 6.82
C PRO A 102 -15.35 -11.34 5.44
N ARG A 103 -15.41 -10.52 4.38
CA ARG A 103 -14.95 -10.91 3.04
C ARG A 103 -13.44 -11.17 2.98
N TYR A 104 -12.68 -10.58 3.91
CA TYR A 104 -11.23 -10.75 4.04
C TYR A 104 -10.86 -11.65 5.23
N ALA A 105 -11.83 -12.37 5.82
CA ALA A 105 -11.58 -13.31 6.91
C ALA A 105 -11.06 -14.67 6.41
N ASP A 106 -11.41 -15.05 5.18
CA ASP A 106 -10.97 -16.31 4.59
C ASP A 106 -9.60 -16.15 3.91
N ASP A 107 -8.65 -16.98 4.36
CA ASP A 107 -7.34 -17.18 3.75
C ASP A 107 -7.46 -18.13 2.54
N GLU A 108 -8.29 -17.77 1.58
CA GLU A 108 -8.26 -18.47 0.30
C GLU A 108 -6.85 -18.31 -0.31
N PRO A 109 -6.21 -19.38 -0.81
CA PRO A 109 -4.82 -19.32 -1.23
C PRO A 109 -4.61 -18.24 -2.31
N LEU A 110 -3.92 -17.17 -1.94
CA LEU A 110 -3.56 -16.10 -2.88
C LEU A 110 -2.35 -16.50 -3.71
N GLY A 111 -2.47 -16.34 -5.02
CA GLY A 111 -1.40 -16.59 -5.99
C GLY A 111 -1.77 -17.66 -7.03
N PRO A 112 -0.84 -17.97 -7.95
CA PRO A 112 -1.08 -18.96 -8.99
C PRO A 112 -1.32 -20.35 -8.38
N ASP A 113 -2.38 -21.00 -8.86
CA ASP A 113 -2.69 -22.40 -8.56
C ASP A 113 -1.56 -23.34 -9.04
N ASP A 114 -1.58 -24.60 -8.58
CA ASP A 114 -0.53 -25.55 -8.94
C ASP A 114 -0.47 -25.79 -10.45
N ALA A 115 -1.61 -25.74 -11.14
CA ALA A 115 -1.66 -25.83 -12.60
C ALA A 115 -0.95 -24.64 -13.29
N ALA A 116 -1.13 -23.42 -12.78
CA ALA A 116 -0.45 -22.22 -13.26
C ALA A 116 1.05 -22.29 -12.98
N ARG A 117 1.46 -22.78 -11.81
CA ARG A 117 2.87 -23.01 -11.48
C ARG A 117 3.51 -24.02 -12.43
N ASP A 118 2.80 -25.10 -12.77
CA ASP A 118 3.30 -26.10 -13.70
C ASP A 118 3.40 -25.57 -15.14
N ARG A 119 2.41 -24.79 -15.59
CA ARG A 119 2.51 -24.07 -16.88
C ARG A 119 3.71 -23.13 -16.90
N PHE A 120 3.94 -22.39 -15.82
CA PHE A 120 5.08 -21.48 -15.70
C PHE A 120 6.42 -22.24 -15.72
N ARG A 121 6.55 -23.34 -14.98
CA ARG A 121 7.76 -24.20 -15.00
C ARG A 121 8.03 -24.76 -16.40
N ALA A 122 7.02 -25.22 -17.11
CA ALA A 122 7.16 -25.72 -18.48
C ALA A 122 7.58 -24.60 -19.45
N PHE A 123 7.04 -23.39 -19.28
CA PHE A 123 7.49 -22.21 -20.03
C PHE A 123 8.95 -21.86 -19.75
N ALA A 124 9.34 -21.74 -18.47
CA ALA A 124 10.69 -21.39 -18.07
C ALA A 124 11.73 -22.41 -18.58
N ARG A 125 11.42 -23.72 -18.49
CA ARG A 125 12.28 -24.78 -19.04
C ARG A 125 12.49 -24.65 -20.54
N ARG A 126 11.46 -24.27 -21.31
CA ARG A 126 11.58 -24.07 -22.76
C ARG A 126 12.47 -22.88 -23.09
N GLN A 127 12.39 -21.78 -22.35
CA GLN A 127 13.26 -20.63 -22.60
C GLN A 127 14.70 -20.84 -22.18
N LEU A 128 14.94 -21.58 -21.09
CA LEU A 128 16.30 -21.87 -20.62
C LEU A 128 16.99 -22.98 -21.43
N ALA A 129 16.23 -23.79 -22.19
CA ALA A 129 16.77 -24.80 -23.10
C ALA A 129 16.91 -24.28 -24.55
N GLY A 130 16.58 -23.01 -24.79
CA GLY A 130 16.65 -22.34 -26.09
C GLY A 130 17.94 -21.55 -26.35
N ASP A 131 18.92 -21.63 -25.44
CA ASP A 131 20.31 -21.17 -25.62
C ASP A 131 21.24 -22.35 -25.93
#